data_AF-A0A7G7T2B4-F1
#
_entry.id   AF-A0A7G7T2B4-F1
#
_cell.length_a   1.000
_cell.length_b   1.000
_cell.length_c   1.000
_cell.angle_alpha   90.00
_cell.angle_beta   90.00
_cell.angle_gamma   90.00
#
_symmetry.space_group_name_H-M   'P 1'
#
loop_
_entity.id
_entity.type
_entity.pdbx_description
1 polymer ?
#
loop_
_entity_poly.entity_id
_entity_poly.type
_entity_poly.pdbx_seq_one_letter_code
_entity_poly.pdbx_strand_id
1 'polypeptide(L)'
;MLEEIYASRKPVRFEQIDVSDIVAKYIPPSAEKSTVLETFGKSPTSKIVENTPDKIVVRDNKGQAMLDPDARSIVMTFFLDADGKVTKVDAVHIKNQ
;
A
#
# COMPACT_ATOMS: atom_id res chain seq x y z
N MET A 1 8.86 4.40 -3.84
CA MET A 1 7.55 3.70 -3.95
C MET A 1 6.36 4.61 -3.68
N LEU A 2 6.01 4.94 -2.42
CA LEU A 2 4.77 5.70 -2.13
C LEU A 2 4.72 7.07 -2.83
N GLU A 3 5.83 7.80 -2.85
CA GLU A 3 5.94 9.07 -3.58
C GLU A 3 5.71 8.91 -5.09
N GLU A 4 6.18 7.82 -5.68
CA GLU A 4 5.94 7.49 -7.09
C GLU A 4 4.46 7.23 -7.35
N ILE A 5 3.79 6.48 -6.48
CA ILE A 5 2.34 6.25 -6.56
C ILE A 5 1.56 7.57 -6.47
N TYR A 6 1.93 8.45 -5.53
CA TYR A 6 1.27 9.76 -5.39
C TYR A 6 1.58 10.74 -6.52
N ALA A 7 2.74 10.62 -7.16
CA ALA A 7 3.12 11.38 -8.35
C ALA A 7 2.49 10.81 -9.64
N SER A 8 2.04 9.55 -9.60
CA SER A 8 1.34 8.89 -10.72
C SER A 8 -0.09 9.41 -10.92
N ARG A 9 -0.91 8.63 -11.64
CA ARG A 9 -2.30 8.96 -11.93
C ARG A 9 -3.07 9.18 -10.63
N LYS A 10 -3.78 10.31 -10.57
CA LYS A 10 -4.52 10.78 -9.40
C LYS A 10 -5.97 10.29 -9.49
N PRO A 11 -6.48 9.54 -8.50
CA PRO A 11 -7.86 9.07 -8.53
C PRO A 11 -8.83 10.25 -8.45
N VAL A 12 -9.84 10.28 -9.33
CA VAL A 12 -10.92 11.27 -9.26
C VAL A 12 -12.19 10.68 -8.68
N ARG A 13 -12.84 11.41 -7.76
CA ARG A 13 -14.11 11.00 -7.12
C ARG A 13 -14.01 9.60 -6.47
N PHE A 14 -14.63 8.59 -7.08
CA PHE A 14 -14.71 7.20 -6.61
C PHE A 14 -13.79 6.25 -7.41
N GLU A 15 -12.91 6.80 -8.25
CA GLU A 15 -11.95 6.01 -9.01
C GLU A 15 -10.98 5.31 -8.05
N GLN A 16 -10.82 4.01 -8.25
CA GLN A 16 -9.75 3.21 -7.64
C GLN A 16 -8.75 2.93 -8.74
N ILE A 17 -7.54 3.45 -8.59
CA ILE A 17 -6.48 3.22 -9.58
C ILE A 17 -5.64 2.06 -9.09
N ASP A 18 -5.58 0.99 -9.89
CA ASP A 18 -4.63 -0.08 -9.65
C ASP A 18 -3.20 0.46 -9.80
N VAL A 19 -2.43 0.29 -8.73
CA VAL A 19 -1.03 0.68 -8.63
C VAL A 19 -0.17 -0.50 -8.19
N SER A 20 -0.70 -1.71 -8.36
CA SER A 20 -0.06 -2.99 -8.01
C SER A 20 1.28 -3.14 -8.71
N ASP A 21 1.37 -2.73 -9.98
CA ASP A 21 2.60 -2.75 -10.76
C ASP A 21 3.73 -1.91 -10.14
N ILE A 22 3.39 -0.73 -9.60
CA ILE A 22 4.37 0.14 -8.93
C ILE A 22 4.85 -0.52 -7.64
N VAL A 23 3.93 -1.07 -6.83
CA VAL A 23 4.30 -1.72 -5.57
C VAL A 23 5.15 -2.97 -5.83
N ALA A 24 4.77 -3.79 -6.81
CA ALA A 24 5.47 -5.02 -7.18
C ALA A 24 6.92 -4.78 -7.65
N LYS A 25 7.25 -3.60 -8.17
CA LYS A 25 8.64 -3.22 -8.50
C LYS A 25 9.55 -3.11 -7.27
N TYR A 26 9.00 -2.72 -6.13
CA TYR A 26 9.76 -2.55 -4.88
C TYR A 26 9.61 -3.74 -3.95
N ILE A 27 8.44 -4.36 -3.92
CA ILE A 27 8.13 -5.55 -3.14
C ILE A 27 7.62 -6.62 -4.10
N PRO A 28 8.53 -7.37 -4.74
CA PRO A 28 8.15 -8.36 -5.72
C PRO A 28 7.46 -9.57 -5.07
N PRO A 29 6.63 -10.32 -5.81
CA PRO A 29 6.29 -11.69 -5.45
C PRO A 29 7.60 -12.47 -5.21
N SER A 30 7.68 -13.22 -4.10
CA SER A 30 8.86 -13.82 -3.44
C SER A 30 9.50 -13.03 -2.30
N ALA A 31 9.15 -11.76 -2.11
CA ALA A 31 9.63 -10.99 -0.97
C ALA A 31 9.17 -11.60 0.37
N GLU A 32 9.99 -11.49 1.41
CA GLU A 32 9.62 -12.00 2.73
C GLU A 32 8.66 -11.05 3.45
N LYS A 33 7.78 -11.61 4.29
CA LYS A 33 6.91 -10.86 5.20
C LYS A 33 7.69 -9.80 6.00
N SER A 34 8.89 -10.15 6.49
CA SER A 34 9.74 -9.22 7.24
C SER A 34 10.11 -7.98 6.42
N THR A 35 10.39 -8.14 5.11
CA THR A 35 10.68 -7.02 4.21
C THR A 35 9.50 -6.05 4.11
N VAL A 36 8.27 -6.58 4.02
CA VAL A 36 7.04 -5.76 4.01
C VAL A 36 6.94 -4.97 5.32
N LEU A 37 7.06 -5.67 6.45
CA LEU A 37 6.93 -5.06 7.78
C LEU A 37 8.00 -4.00 8.03
N GLU A 38 9.25 -4.24 7.65
CA GLU A 38 10.35 -3.27 7.80
C GLU A 38 10.17 -2.04 6.90
N THR A 39 9.70 -2.25 5.67
CA THR A 39 9.47 -1.17 4.69
C THR A 39 8.43 -0.18 5.22
N PHE A 40 7.31 -0.70 5.72
CA PHE A 40 6.20 0.14 6.17
C PHE A 40 6.29 0.54 7.64
N GLY A 41 6.98 -0.23 8.48
CA GLY A 41 7.23 0.12 9.88
C GLY A 41 8.13 1.34 10.05
N LYS A 42 8.94 1.67 9.04
CA LYS A 42 9.77 2.89 9.01
C LYS A 42 9.04 4.11 8.44
N SER A 43 7.86 3.93 7.85
CA SER A 43 7.12 5.00 7.20
C SER A 43 6.19 5.71 8.19
N PRO A 44 6.33 7.03 8.40
CA PRO A 44 5.50 7.76 9.36
C PRO A 44 4.05 7.93 8.91
N THR A 45 3.76 7.77 7.61
CA THR A 45 2.43 7.93 7.01
C THR A 45 1.70 6.61 6.77
N SER A 46 2.42 5.49 6.86
CA SER A 46 1.88 4.16 6.61
C SER A 46 1.54 3.45 7.91
N LYS A 47 0.46 2.68 7.88
CA LYS A 47 0.01 1.85 8.99
C LYS A 47 -0.30 0.45 8.50
N ILE A 48 0.15 -0.55 9.24
CA ILE A 48 -0.27 -1.94 9.03
C ILE A 48 -1.64 -2.08 9.70
N VAL A 49 -2.68 -2.26 8.89
CA VAL A 49 -4.07 -2.38 9.37
C VAL A 49 -4.48 -3.84 9.57
N GLU A 50 -3.81 -4.77 8.90
CA GLU A 50 -4.00 -6.20 9.09
C GLU A 50 -2.66 -6.93 8.92
N ASN A 51 -2.41 -7.89 9.80
CA ASN A 51 -1.20 -8.71 9.77
C ASN A 51 -1.54 -10.13 10.22
N THR A 52 -1.87 -10.98 9.25
CA THR A 52 -2.19 -12.40 9.47
C THR A 52 -1.08 -13.27 8.88
N PRO A 53 -1.14 -14.60 9.06
CA PRO A 53 -0.25 -15.53 8.38
C PRO A 53 -0.45 -15.54 6.85
N ASP A 54 -1.68 -15.31 6.37
CA ASP A 54 -2.04 -15.39 4.95
C ASP A 54 -1.93 -14.06 4.19
N LYS A 55 -1.95 -12.91 4.89
CA LYS A 55 -1.84 -11.59 4.25
C LYS A 55 -1.38 -10.49 5.19
N ILE A 56 -0.91 -9.41 4.58
CA ILE A 56 -0.59 -8.14 5.25
C ILE A 56 -1.33 -7.05 4.49
N VAL A 57 -2.10 -6.24 5.21
CA VAL A 57 -2.74 -5.06 4.64
C VAL A 57 -2.09 -3.82 5.24
N VAL A 58 -1.58 -2.97 4.36
CA VAL A 58 -0.94 -1.70 4.70
C VAL A 58 -1.76 -0.58 4.08
N ARG A 59 -2.04 0.44 4.89
CA ARG A 59 -2.68 1.66 4.44
C ARG A 59 -1.75 2.82 4.65
N ASP A 60 -1.43 3.52 3.57
CA ASP A 60 -0.76 4.81 3.63
C ASP A 60 -1.78 5.93 3.45
N ASN A 61 -1.70 6.95 4.32
CA ASN A 61 -2.60 8.09 4.29
C ASN A 61 -1.79 9.38 4.11
N LYS A 62 -2.02 10.07 3.00
CA LYS A 62 -1.45 11.41 2.74
C LYS A 62 -2.55 12.47 2.87
N GLY A 63 -2.26 13.52 3.64
CA GLY A 63 -3.19 14.65 3.86
C GLY A 63 -4.22 14.45 4.98
N GLN A 64 -4.20 13.34 5.72
CA GLN A 64 -5.18 13.08 6.80
C GLN A 64 -5.00 14.00 8.03
N ALA A 65 -3.90 14.76 8.12
CA ALA A 65 -3.60 15.60 9.27
C ALA A 65 -4.39 16.92 9.32
N MET A 66 -5.01 17.39 8.23
CA MET A 66 -5.74 18.67 8.22
C MET A 66 -6.75 18.72 7.06
N LEU A 67 -8.00 18.27 7.24
CA LEU A 67 -9.17 18.57 6.37
C LEU A 67 -8.84 18.76 4.87
N ASP A 68 -7.95 17.93 4.33
CA ASP A 68 -7.31 18.26 3.06
C ASP A 68 -8.28 17.84 1.96
N PRO A 69 -8.75 18.77 1.11
CA PRO A 69 -9.72 18.44 0.05
C PRO A 69 -9.13 17.48 -1.01
N ASP A 70 -7.83 17.22 -0.94
CA ASP A 70 -7.08 16.28 -1.76
C ASP A 70 -6.49 15.12 -0.93
N ALA A 71 -7.01 14.85 0.27
CA ALA A 71 -6.62 13.69 1.07
C ALA A 71 -6.76 12.41 0.24
N ARG A 72 -5.72 11.56 0.29
CA ARG A 72 -5.65 10.32 -0.50
C ARG A 72 -5.07 9.21 0.34
N SER A 73 -5.44 8.00 -0.03
CA SER A 73 -4.92 6.79 0.58
C SER A 73 -4.43 5.83 -0.48
N ILE A 74 -3.42 5.07 -0.10
CA ILE A 74 -3.00 3.88 -0.85
C ILE A 74 -3.26 2.69 0.06
N VAL A 75 -4.05 1.74 -0.41
CA VAL A 75 -4.29 0.47 0.29
C VAL A 75 -3.53 -0.61 -0.47
N MET A 76 -2.62 -1.28 0.23
CA MET A 76 -1.76 -2.33 -0.31
C MET A 76 -2.04 -3.63 0.45
N THR A 77 -2.31 -4.70 -0.27
CA THR A 77 -2.53 -6.05 0.25
C THR A 77 -1.44 -6.95 -0.31
N PHE A 78 -0.69 -7.57 0.58
CA PHE A 78 0.33 -8.56 0.26
C PHE A 78 -0.20 -9.91 0.69
N PHE A 79 -0.48 -10.79 -0.26
CA PHE A 79 -0.86 -12.17 0.03
C PHE A 79 0.39 -12.99 0.27
N LEU A 80 0.35 -13.87 1.27
CA LEU A 80 1.48 -14.67 1.72
C LEU A 80 1.22 -16.15 1.48
N ASP A 81 2.29 -16.89 1.18
CA ASP A 81 2.32 -18.34 1.22
C ASP A 81 2.55 -18.86 2.66
N ALA A 82 2.43 -20.18 2.87
CA ALA A 82 2.80 -20.87 4.11
C ALA A 82 4.24 -20.57 4.57
N ASP A 83 5.18 -20.33 3.65
CA ASP A 83 6.55 -19.91 3.96
C ASP A 83 6.67 -18.42 4.37
N GLY A 84 5.57 -17.67 4.42
CA GLY A 84 5.57 -16.24 4.75
C GLY A 84 6.13 -15.35 3.63
N LYS A 85 6.18 -15.86 2.40
CA LYS A 85 6.62 -15.13 1.20
C LYS A 85 5.43 -14.52 0.46
N VAL A 86 5.62 -13.34 -0.11
CA VAL A 86 4.60 -12.66 -0.91
C VAL A 86 4.33 -13.45 -2.18
N THR A 87 3.08 -13.84 -2.40
CA THR A 87 2.63 -14.53 -3.61
C THR A 87 1.95 -13.59 -4.59
N LYS A 88 1.23 -12.59 -4.07
CA LYS A 88 0.51 -11.59 -4.84
C LYS A 88 0.53 -10.24 -4.13
N VAL A 89 0.58 -9.18 -4.93
CA VAL A 89 0.43 -7.81 -4.48
C VAL A 89 -0.81 -7.23 -5.16
N ASP A 90 -1.75 -6.71 -4.37
CA ASP A 90 -2.83 -5.86 -4.84
C ASP A 90 -2.70 -4.49 -4.17
N ALA A 91 -2.65 -3.43 -4.95
CA ALA A 91 -2.55 -2.08 -4.42
C ALA A 91 -3.47 -1.12 -5.18
N VAL A 92 -4.23 -0.33 -4.41
CA VAL A 92 -5.16 0.65 -4.96
C VAL A 92 -4.89 2.04 -4.39
N HIS A 93 -4.83 3.02 -5.28
CA HIS A 93 -4.78 4.43 -4.93
C HIS A 93 -6.19 5.01 -4.99
N ILE A 94 -6.66 5.54 -3.87
CA ILE A 94 -8.02 6.05 -3.68
C ILE A 94 -7.99 7.49 -3.17
N LYS A 95 -9.01 8.27 -3.52
CA LYS A 95 -9.27 9.58 -2.93
C LYS A 95 -10.04 9.39 -1.61
N ASN A 96 -9.56 9.98 -0.52
CA ASN A 96 -10.34 10.06 0.71
C ASN A 96 -11.37 11.17 0.55
N GLN A 97 -12.62 10.88 0.91
CA GLN A 97 -13.69 11.86 1.03
C GLN A 97 -13.85 12.29 2.49
#